data_AF-A0A4Y2RL52-F1
#
_entry.id   AF-A0A4Y2RL52-F1
#
_cell.length_a   1.000
_cell.length_b   1.000
_cell.length_c   1.000
_cell.angle_alpha   90.00
_cell.angle_beta   90.00
_cell.angle_gamma   90.00
#
_symmetry.space_group_name_H-M   'P 1'
#
loop_
_entity.id
_entity.type
_entity.pdbx_description
1 polymer ?
#
loop_
_entity_poly.entity_id
_entity_poly.type
_entity_poly.pdbx_seq_one_letter_code
_entity_poly.pdbx_strand_id
1 'polypeptide(L)'
;MLEDDANRLYFVFLCPIVQEFERINAFFQLKNAEPEELLKELDLHHESLKRRLYSSDGKMLSLEDIDFGAHFTNEMKKYQESHENSLRVSLDLKRKCYDFLMKLLDEVKMRLPNNKSAFKGMRWLAPKTVLSQTDRLVFSELPLQHLMGNKNNIENQYRKIMLHIWKEEDIFKDGFPSNDSVSFWTGIKKI
;
A
#
# COMPACT_ATOMS: atom_id res chain seq x y z
N MET A 1 0.90 -36.19 -4.57
CA MET A 1 1.02 -34.74 -4.88
C MET A 1 0.41 -33.86 -3.77
N LEU A 2 -0.74 -34.25 -3.19
CA LEU A 2 -1.34 -33.58 -2.01
C LEU A 2 -0.81 -34.08 -0.64
N GLU A 3 -0.11 -35.22 -0.61
CA GLU A 3 0.43 -35.84 0.62
C GLU A 3 1.95 -35.67 0.77
N ASP A 4 2.56 -34.73 0.04
CA ASP A 4 3.99 -34.44 0.20
C ASP A 4 4.19 -33.41 1.31
N ASP A 5 4.79 -33.85 2.42
CA ASP A 5 5.10 -33.02 3.58
C ASP A 5 5.97 -31.81 3.21
N ALA A 6 6.83 -31.89 2.18
CA ALA A 6 7.61 -30.76 1.70
C ALA A 6 6.74 -29.68 1.04
N ASN A 7 5.69 -30.07 0.30
CA ASN A 7 4.72 -29.13 -0.25
C ASN A 7 3.92 -28.47 0.86
N ARG A 8 3.51 -29.24 1.89
CA ARG A 8 2.83 -28.69 3.07
C ARG A 8 3.69 -27.64 3.77
N LEU A 9 5.00 -27.87 3.94
CA LEU A 9 5.92 -26.87 4.49
C LEU A 9 5.98 -25.60 3.65
N TYR A 10 6.00 -25.72 2.32
CA TYR A 10 5.95 -24.54 1.45
C TYR A 10 4.65 -23.75 1.63
N PHE A 11 3.51 -24.42 1.76
CA PHE A 11 2.24 -23.75 2.08
C PHE A 11 2.24 -23.08 3.45
N VAL A 12 2.86 -23.68 4.47
CA VAL A 12 3.02 -23.05 5.79
C VAL A 12 3.78 -21.73 5.68
N PHE A 13 4.80 -21.66 4.83
CA PHE A 13 5.52 -20.43 4.54
C PHE A 13 4.68 -19.42 3.76
N LEU A 14 3.99 -19.85 2.70
CA LEU A 14 3.24 -18.95 1.82
C LEU A 14 1.99 -18.36 2.46
N CYS A 15 1.29 -19.12 3.31
CA CYS A 15 0.01 -18.72 3.89
C CYS A 15 0.00 -17.31 4.51
N PRO A 16 0.90 -16.96 5.45
CA PRO A 16 0.92 -15.61 6.02
C PRO A 16 1.22 -14.53 4.97
N ILE A 17 2.06 -14.83 3.98
CA ILE A 17 2.39 -13.88 2.91
C ILE A 17 1.15 -13.61 2.03
N VAL A 18 0.42 -14.65 1.66
CA VAL A 18 -0.82 -14.50 0.87
C VAL A 18 -1.85 -13.66 1.64
N GLN A 19 -2.03 -13.91 2.93
CA GLN A 19 -2.94 -13.13 3.77
C GLN A 19 -2.56 -11.64 3.85
N GLU A 20 -1.27 -11.33 3.91
CA GLU A 20 -0.79 -9.94 3.84
C GLU A 20 -1.20 -9.27 2.52
N PHE A 21 -1.08 -9.97 1.40
CA PHE A 21 -1.49 -9.46 0.09
C PHE A 21 -3.00 -9.34 -0.07
N GLU A 22 -3.77 -10.29 0.46
CA GLU A 22 -5.24 -10.20 0.49
C GLU A 22 -5.69 -8.97 1.25
N ARG A 23 -5.05 -8.66 2.39
CA ARG A 23 -5.32 -7.43 3.15
C ARG A 23 -5.03 -6.17 2.32
N ILE A 24 -3.89 -6.11 1.64
CA ILE A 24 -3.55 -4.97 0.79
C ILE A 24 -4.55 -4.86 -0.38
N ASN A 25 -4.87 -5.96 -1.05
CA ASN A 25 -5.84 -5.96 -2.14
C ASN A 25 -7.22 -5.47 -1.68
N ALA A 26 -7.66 -5.84 -0.47
CA ALA A 26 -8.91 -5.35 0.10
C ALA A 26 -8.90 -3.82 0.26
N PHE A 27 -7.78 -3.22 0.65
CA PHE A 27 -7.63 -1.75 0.68
C PHE A 27 -7.83 -1.12 -0.71
N PHE A 28 -7.23 -1.71 -1.75
CA PHE A 28 -7.38 -1.22 -3.13
C PHE A 28 -8.78 -1.44 -3.72
N GLN A 29 -9.61 -2.27 -3.10
CA GLN A 29 -11.00 -2.52 -3.49
C GLN A 29 -12.02 -1.59 -2.80
N LEU A 30 -11.56 -0.76 -1.86
CA LEU A 30 -12.41 0.25 -1.23
C LEU A 30 -12.87 1.28 -2.26
N LYS A 31 -14.18 1.57 -2.28
CA LYS A 31 -14.79 2.46 -3.28
C LYS A 31 -14.24 3.89 -3.26
N ASN A 32 -14.00 4.42 -2.05
CA ASN A 32 -13.68 5.82 -1.82
C ASN A 32 -12.36 5.98 -1.05
N ALA A 33 -11.38 5.09 -1.30
CA ALA A 33 -10.09 5.19 -0.65
C ALA A 33 -9.32 6.43 -1.12
N GLU A 34 -8.69 7.13 -0.18
CA GLU A 34 -7.82 8.25 -0.51
C GLU A 34 -6.54 7.75 -1.21
N PRO A 35 -6.14 8.31 -2.38
CA PRO A 35 -4.99 7.82 -3.13
C PRO A 35 -3.65 7.85 -2.35
N GLU A 36 -3.46 8.82 -1.46
CA GLU A 36 -2.28 8.86 -0.57
C GLU A 36 -2.26 7.65 0.38
N GLU A 37 -3.41 7.28 0.94
CA GLU A 37 -3.52 6.18 1.90
C GLU A 37 -3.23 4.84 1.21
N LEU A 38 -3.76 4.63 0.01
CA LEU A 38 -3.45 3.45 -0.81
C LEU A 38 -1.95 3.35 -1.12
N LEU A 39 -1.32 4.46 -1.52
CA LEU A 39 0.11 4.50 -1.78
C LEU A 39 0.91 4.19 -0.50
N LYS A 40 0.51 4.77 0.63
CA LYS A 40 1.18 4.57 1.92
C LYS A 40 1.13 3.11 2.33
N GLU A 41 -0.01 2.44 2.24
CA GLU A 41 -0.12 1.02 2.60
C GLU A 41 0.72 0.13 1.69
N LEU A 42 0.75 0.40 0.38
CA LEU A 42 1.59 -0.35 -0.56
C LEU A 42 3.10 -0.12 -0.30
N ASP A 43 3.50 1.11 0.00
CA ASP A 43 4.89 1.46 0.33
C ASP A 43 5.33 0.82 1.66
N LEU A 44 4.46 0.82 2.68
CA LEU A 44 4.71 0.12 3.94
C LEU A 44 4.84 -1.39 3.74
N HIS A 45 4.02 -1.97 2.88
CA HIS A 45 4.10 -3.39 2.56
C HIS A 45 5.40 -3.74 1.83
N HIS A 46 5.82 -2.92 0.86
CA HIS A 46 7.12 -3.04 0.20
C HIS A 46 8.28 -2.99 1.19
N GLU A 47 8.30 -2.00 2.09
CA GLU A 47 9.35 -1.87 3.10
C GLU A 47 9.34 -3.03 4.10
N SER A 48 8.17 -3.57 4.45
CA SER A 48 8.06 -4.77 5.27
C SER A 48 8.70 -5.99 4.59
N LEU A 49 8.40 -6.24 3.31
CA LEU A 49 9.02 -7.31 2.53
C LEU A 49 10.53 -7.11 2.40
N LYS A 50 10.98 -5.87 2.16
CA LYS A 50 12.39 -5.54 2.06
C LYS A 50 13.15 -5.86 3.35
N ARG A 51 12.58 -5.56 4.53
CA ARG A 51 13.21 -5.89 5.82
C ARG A 51 13.38 -7.40 6.07
N ARG A 52 12.64 -8.25 5.36
CA ARG A 52 12.82 -9.71 5.43
C ARG A 52 14.06 -10.18 4.65
N LEU A 53 14.51 -9.40 3.68
CA LEU A 53 15.59 -9.77 2.74
C LEU A 53 16.87 -8.93 2.93
N TYR A 54 16.77 -7.79 3.60
CA TYR A 54 17.85 -6.84 3.76
C TYR A 54 18.03 -6.47 5.23
N SER A 55 19.29 -6.40 5.64
CA SER A 55 19.69 -5.88 6.94
C SER A 55 19.50 -4.36 7.02
N SER A 56 19.63 -3.82 8.24
CA SER A 56 19.45 -2.38 8.51
C SER A 56 20.46 -1.49 7.79
N ASP A 57 21.64 -2.01 7.43
CA ASP A 57 22.66 -1.29 6.65
C ASP A 57 22.42 -1.38 5.12
N GLY A 58 21.34 -2.04 4.71
CA GLY A 58 20.95 -2.19 3.30
C GLY A 58 21.63 -3.34 2.57
N LYS A 59 22.41 -4.18 3.25
CA LYS A 59 22.96 -5.41 2.64
C LYS A 59 21.92 -6.51 2.60
N MET A 60 21.92 -7.25 1.49
CA MET A 60 21.10 -8.44 1.32
C MET A 60 21.56 -9.54 2.29
N LEU A 61 20.60 -10.18 2.95
CA LEU A 61 20.85 -11.27 3.90
C LEU A 61 21.21 -12.56 3.16
N SER A 62 22.05 -13.38 3.77
CA SER A 62 22.33 -14.73 3.29
C SER A 62 21.13 -15.65 3.54
N LEU A 63 21.05 -16.80 2.85
CA LEU A 63 19.93 -17.73 3.03
C LEU A 63 19.80 -18.23 4.48
N GLU A 64 20.92 -18.30 5.19
CA GLU A 64 21.02 -18.73 6.58
C GLU A 64 20.50 -17.69 7.57
N ASP A 65 20.58 -16.40 7.23
CA ASP A 65 20.19 -15.28 8.09
C ASP A 65 18.72 -14.87 7.92
N ILE A 66 18.01 -15.47 6.96
CA ILE A 66 16.62 -15.14 6.65
C ILE A 66 15.68 -15.78 7.68
N ASP A 67 14.84 -14.95 8.28
CA ASP A 67 13.72 -15.42 9.10
C ASP A 67 12.53 -15.80 8.20
N PHE A 68 12.32 -17.11 8.05
CA PHE A 68 11.16 -17.68 7.33
C PHE A 68 9.90 -17.78 8.20
N GLY A 69 9.97 -17.33 9.45
CA GLY A 69 8.91 -17.37 10.44
C GLY A 69 9.02 -18.56 11.40
N ALA A 70 8.62 -18.33 12.65
CA ALA A 70 8.70 -19.33 13.72
C ALA A 70 7.89 -20.61 13.41
N HIS A 71 6.70 -20.47 12.83
CA HIS A 71 5.85 -21.63 12.51
C HIS A 71 6.49 -22.51 11.42
N PHE A 72 7.00 -21.91 10.34
CA PHE A 72 7.73 -22.63 9.30
C PHE A 72 8.99 -23.31 9.87
N THR A 73 9.75 -22.60 10.71
CA THR A 73 10.96 -23.13 11.36
C THR A 73 10.65 -24.35 12.22
N ASN A 74 9.57 -24.31 12.99
CA ASN A 74 9.14 -25.43 13.83
C ASN A 74 8.68 -26.63 13.01
N GLU A 75 7.87 -26.43 11.97
CA GLU A 75 7.42 -27.53 11.11
C GLU A 75 8.59 -28.13 10.30
N MET A 76 9.52 -27.29 9.84
CA MET A 76 10.75 -27.74 9.17
C MET A 76 11.59 -28.65 10.07
N LYS A 77 11.74 -28.29 11.35
CA LYS A 77 12.46 -29.12 12.32
C LYS A 77 11.81 -30.49 12.50
N LYS A 78 10.48 -30.54 12.65
CA LYS A 78 9.73 -31.81 12.74
C LYS A 78 9.91 -32.67 11.49
N TYR A 79 9.89 -32.05 10.31
CA TYR A 79 10.15 -32.75 9.04
C TYR A 79 11.56 -33.35 8.98
N GLN A 80 12.55 -32.61 9.47
CA GLN A 80 13.94 -33.08 9.52
C GLN A 80 14.14 -34.27 10.44
N GLU A 81 13.41 -34.32 11.55
CA GLU A 81 13.44 -35.42 12.52
C GLU A 81 12.74 -36.69 11.99
N SER A 82 11.79 -36.57 11.07
CA SER A 82 10.97 -37.69 10.59
C SER A 82 11.37 -38.29 9.24
N HIS A 83 12.26 -37.65 8.48
CA HIS A 83 12.61 -38.06 7.11
C HIS A 83 14.11 -38.25 6.89
N GLU A 84 14.49 -39.38 6.29
CA GLU A 84 15.84 -39.59 5.75
C GLU A 84 16.08 -38.66 4.54
N ASN A 85 17.32 -38.16 4.37
CA ASN A 85 17.68 -37.14 3.36
C ASN A 85 16.98 -35.77 3.49
N SER A 86 16.38 -35.47 4.65
CA SER A 86 15.64 -34.23 4.90
C SER A 86 16.47 -32.96 4.74
N LEU A 87 17.78 -32.98 5.04
CA LEU A 87 18.65 -31.79 4.96
C LEU A 87 18.69 -31.15 3.56
N ARG A 88 18.80 -31.97 2.51
CA ARG A 88 18.82 -31.47 1.13
C ARG A 88 17.49 -30.86 0.76
N VAL A 89 16.39 -31.54 1.09
CA VAL A 89 15.03 -31.05 0.82
C VAL A 89 14.76 -29.74 1.57
N SER A 90 15.17 -29.65 2.83
CA SER A 90 15.04 -28.42 3.62
C SER A 90 15.81 -27.25 3.01
N LEU A 91 17.03 -27.48 2.53
CA LEU A 91 17.84 -26.44 1.89
C LEU A 91 17.20 -25.98 0.57
N ASP A 92 16.78 -26.92 -0.28
CA ASP A 92 16.12 -26.65 -1.54
C ASP A 92 14.81 -25.87 -1.32
N LEU A 93 14.05 -26.24 -0.28
CA LEU A 93 12.82 -25.55 0.08
C LEU A 93 13.07 -24.13 0.61
N LYS A 94 14.06 -23.94 1.50
CA LYS A 94 14.46 -22.59 1.95
C LYS A 94 14.86 -21.70 0.78
N ARG A 95 15.61 -22.24 -0.18
CA ARG A 95 16.01 -21.52 -1.39
C ARG A 95 14.79 -21.10 -2.21
N LYS A 96 13.81 -22.00 -2.42
CA LYS A 96 12.55 -21.65 -3.08
C LYS A 96 11.79 -20.54 -2.36
N CYS A 97 11.69 -20.61 -1.02
CA CYS A 97 11.05 -19.56 -0.22
C CYS A 97 11.78 -18.21 -0.37
N TYR A 98 13.11 -18.23 -0.37
CA TYR A 98 13.94 -17.04 -0.55
C TYR A 98 13.76 -16.41 -1.93
N ASP A 99 13.87 -17.21 -2.99
CA ASP A 99 13.67 -16.76 -4.37
C ASP A 99 12.26 -16.20 -4.58
N PHE A 100 11.26 -16.80 -3.93
CA PHE A 100 9.89 -16.30 -3.91
C PHE A 100 9.81 -14.90 -3.28
N LEU A 101 10.41 -14.68 -2.11
CA LEU A 101 10.43 -13.35 -1.46
C LEU A 101 11.13 -12.31 -2.33
N MET A 102 12.26 -12.66 -2.94
CA MET A 102 12.97 -11.76 -3.84
C MET A 102 12.09 -11.35 -5.02
N LYS A 103 11.49 -12.33 -5.69
CA LYS A 103 10.61 -12.07 -6.83
C LYS A 103 9.41 -11.23 -6.40
N LEU A 104 8.83 -11.53 -5.24
CA LEU A 104 7.70 -10.80 -4.69
C LEU A 104 8.04 -9.33 -4.39
N LEU A 105 9.22 -9.07 -3.84
CA LEU A 105 9.70 -7.72 -3.57
C LEU A 105 9.80 -6.91 -4.88
N ASP A 106 10.37 -7.49 -5.94
CA ASP A 106 10.46 -6.85 -7.25
C ASP A 106 9.08 -6.59 -7.86
N GLU A 107 8.16 -7.55 -7.74
CA GLU A 107 6.78 -7.43 -8.18
C GLU A 107 6.06 -6.27 -7.47
N VAL A 108 6.20 -6.13 -6.14
CA VAL A 108 5.63 -5.00 -5.41
C VAL A 108 6.28 -3.69 -5.81
N LYS A 109 7.61 -3.66 -5.98
CA LYS A 109 8.34 -2.48 -6.42
C LYS A 109 7.85 -1.98 -7.78
N MET A 110 7.56 -2.87 -8.73
CA MET A 110 7.01 -2.50 -10.04
C MET A 110 5.60 -1.90 -9.96
N ARG A 111 4.83 -2.22 -8.92
CA ARG A 111 3.48 -1.67 -8.70
C ARG A 111 3.50 -0.31 -7.99
N LEU A 112 4.62 0.08 -7.39
CA LEU A 112 4.76 1.40 -6.80
C LEU A 112 4.85 2.47 -7.92
N PRO A 113 4.05 3.54 -7.85
CA PRO A 113 4.07 4.58 -8.86
C PRO A 113 5.37 5.40 -8.79
N ASN A 114 5.91 5.77 -9.95
CA ASN A 114 7.10 6.63 -10.04
C ASN A 114 6.83 8.06 -9.51
N ASN A 115 5.60 8.55 -9.64
CA ASN A 115 5.16 9.88 -9.25
C ASN A 115 4.60 9.89 -7.81
N LYS A 116 5.31 9.28 -6.83
CA LYS A 116 4.88 9.24 -5.42
C LYS A 116 4.53 10.62 -4.85
N SER A 117 5.24 11.67 -5.26
CA SER A 117 4.98 13.05 -4.82
C SER A 117 3.61 13.57 -5.25
N ALA A 118 3.12 13.19 -6.43
CA ALA A 118 1.80 13.56 -6.91
C ALA A 118 0.70 12.98 -6.03
N PHE A 119 0.77 11.67 -5.74
CA PHE A 119 -0.17 10.98 -4.87
C PHE A 119 -0.15 11.50 -3.44
N LYS A 120 1.04 11.75 -2.86
CA LYS A 120 1.17 12.43 -1.56
C LYS A 120 0.54 13.81 -1.57
N GLY A 121 0.68 14.52 -2.67
CA GLY A 121 0.08 15.82 -2.87
C GLY A 121 -1.45 15.81 -2.86
N MET A 122 -2.08 14.75 -3.38
CA MET A 122 -3.55 14.68 -3.51
C MET A 122 -4.29 14.86 -2.18
N ARG A 123 -3.67 14.52 -1.05
CA ARG A 123 -4.24 14.75 0.29
C ARG A 123 -4.62 16.20 0.56
N TRP A 124 -3.91 17.15 -0.05
CA TRP A 124 -4.17 18.59 0.10
C TRP A 124 -5.40 19.05 -0.67
N LEU A 125 -5.89 18.19 -1.57
CA LEU A 125 -7.15 18.35 -2.26
C LEU A 125 -8.28 17.55 -1.57
N ALA A 126 -8.02 16.84 -0.47
CA ALA A 126 -9.09 16.17 0.27
C ALA A 126 -10.01 17.21 0.94
N PRO A 127 -11.33 16.94 1.10
CA PRO A 127 -12.30 17.89 1.63
C PRO A 127 -11.91 18.41 3.01
N LYS A 128 -11.49 17.50 3.90
CA LYS A 128 -10.96 17.82 5.25
C LYS A 128 -9.83 18.86 5.24
N THR A 129 -9.01 18.88 4.19
CA THR A 129 -7.82 19.73 4.10
C THR A 129 -8.12 21.01 3.33
N VAL A 130 -8.83 20.92 2.20
CA VAL A 130 -9.15 22.08 1.37
C VAL A 130 -10.14 23.03 2.04
N LEU A 131 -10.97 22.50 2.94
CA LEU A 131 -11.93 23.26 3.76
C LEU A 131 -11.38 23.66 5.14
N SER A 132 -10.14 23.28 5.46
CA SER A 132 -9.50 23.67 6.71
C SER A 132 -9.10 25.15 6.66
N GLN A 133 -9.32 25.87 7.75
CA GLN A 133 -8.81 27.24 7.90
C GLN A 133 -7.32 27.27 8.26
N THR A 134 -6.79 26.16 8.80
CA THR A 134 -5.42 26.09 9.36
C THR A 134 -4.48 25.24 8.52
N ASP A 135 -4.96 24.15 7.93
CA ASP A 135 -4.12 23.14 7.26
C ASP A 135 -4.10 23.26 5.74
N ARG A 136 -4.75 24.29 5.21
CA ARG A 136 -4.91 24.48 3.78
C ARG A 136 -3.65 25.07 3.15
N LEU A 137 -3.18 24.47 2.06
CA LEU A 137 -2.06 25.00 1.28
C LEU A 137 -2.43 26.28 0.53
N VAL A 138 -1.43 27.14 0.32
CA VAL A 138 -1.55 28.22 -0.65
C VAL A 138 -1.60 27.65 -2.07
N PHE A 139 -2.28 28.36 -2.98
CA PHE A 139 -2.53 27.85 -4.33
C PHE A 139 -1.25 27.44 -5.08
N SER A 140 -0.16 28.19 -4.92
CA SER A 140 1.14 27.90 -5.54
C SER A 140 1.79 26.60 -5.07
N GLU A 141 1.42 26.09 -3.90
CA GLU A 141 1.95 24.87 -3.30
C GLU A 141 1.09 23.64 -3.57
N LEU A 142 -0.10 23.81 -4.18
CA LEU A 142 -0.95 22.68 -4.54
C LEU A 142 -0.23 21.72 -5.48
N PRO A 143 -0.51 20.41 -5.39
CA PRO A 143 0.08 19.44 -6.28
C PRO A 143 -0.39 19.62 -7.73
N LEU A 144 0.29 18.96 -8.67
CA LEU A 144 -0.14 18.86 -10.07
C LEU A 144 -0.32 20.22 -10.78
N GLN A 145 0.43 21.26 -10.37
CA GLN A 145 0.46 22.58 -11.00
C GLN A 145 0.65 22.57 -12.52
N HIS A 146 1.34 21.54 -13.04
CA HIS A 146 1.61 21.36 -14.46
C HIS A 146 0.39 20.87 -15.25
N LEU A 147 -0.63 20.32 -14.59
CA LEU A 147 -1.90 19.89 -15.22
C LEU A 147 -2.96 21.00 -15.21
N MET A 148 -2.73 22.07 -14.46
CA MET A 148 -3.66 23.18 -14.36
C MET A 148 -3.61 24.04 -15.62
N GLY A 149 -4.76 24.22 -16.28
CA GLY A 149 -4.91 25.08 -17.45
C GLY A 149 -4.87 26.57 -17.09
N ASN A 150 -6.02 27.24 -17.05
CA ASN A 150 -6.10 28.65 -16.66
C ASN A 150 -5.91 28.81 -15.14
N LYS A 151 -4.65 28.92 -14.71
CA LYS A 151 -4.26 29.02 -13.30
C LYS A 151 -4.95 30.17 -12.56
N ASN A 152 -5.11 31.33 -13.20
CA ASN A 152 -5.78 32.48 -12.57
C ASN A 152 -7.25 32.18 -12.24
N ASN A 153 -7.97 31.53 -13.16
CA ASN A 153 -9.35 31.12 -12.90
C ASN A 153 -9.41 30.06 -11.80
N ILE A 154 -8.56 29.04 -11.87
CA ILE A 154 -8.51 27.96 -10.87
C ILE A 154 -8.15 28.52 -9.48
N GLU A 155 -7.19 29.45 -9.39
CA GLU A 155 -6.84 30.10 -8.13
C GLU A 155 -8.00 30.89 -7.54
N ASN A 156 -8.71 31.65 -8.37
CA ASN A 156 -9.90 32.39 -7.95
C ASN A 156 -11.00 31.44 -7.45
N GLN A 157 -11.24 30.33 -8.13
CA GLN A 157 -12.17 29.29 -7.68
C GLN A 157 -11.71 28.66 -6.38
N TYR A 158 -10.43 28.29 -6.29
CA TYR A 158 -9.82 27.74 -5.08
C TYR A 158 -10.09 28.67 -3.89
N ARG A 159 -9.75 29.95 -3.98
CA ARG A 159 -9.98 30.93 -2.90
C ARG A 159 -11.45 30.98 -2.46
N LYS A 160 -12.39 30.93 -3.41
CA LYS A 160 -13.84 30.96 -3.14
C LYS A 160 -14.36 29.71 -2.43
N ILE A 161 -13.70 28.55 -2.57
CA ILE A 161 -14.14 27.30 -1.93
C ILE A 161 -14.32 27.48 -0.42
N MET A 162 -13.44 28.22 0.26
CA MET A 162 -13.55 28.44 1.71
C MET A 162 -14.65 29.42 2.11
N LEU A 163 -15.11 30.26 1.19
CA LEU A 163 -16.10 31.30 1.47
C LEU A 163 -17.53 30.78 1.36
N HIS A 164 -17.69 29.55 0.87
CA HIS A 164 -18.97 28.95 0.57
C HIS A 164 -19.41 27.98 1.68
N ILE A 165 -20.70 28.00 2.05
CA ILE A 165 -21.26 27.18 3.12
C ILE A 165 -21.73 25.84 2.54
N TRP A 166 -20.78 24.95 2.25
CA TRP A 166 -21.05 23.68 1.56
C TRP A 166 -22.06 22.75 2.26
N LYS A 167 -22.27 22.91 3.57
CA LYS A 167 -23.23 22.09 4.32
C LYS A 167 -24.69 22.43 4.01
N GLU A 168 -24.95 23.60 3.45
CA GLU A 168 -26.30 24.09 3.14
C GLU A 168 -26.70 23.81 1.68
N GLU A 169 -25.77 23.31 0.87
CA GLU A 169 -26.02 22.98 -0.54
C GLU A 169 -26.87 21.72 -0.68
N ASP A 170 -27.92 21.80 -1.53
CA ASP A 170 -28.85 20.70 -1.78
C ASP A 170 -28.16 19.41 -2.26
N ILE A 171 -27.01 19.54 -2.94
CA ILE A 171 -26.21 18.41 -3.41
C ILE A 171 -25.59 17.58 -2.27
N PHE A 172 -25.52 18.12 -1.05
CA PHE A 172 -24.96 17.47 0.14
C PHE A 172 -26.00 17.26 1.26
N LYS A 173 -27.29 17.40 0.96
CA LYS A 173 -28.39 17.25 1.92
C LYS A 173 -28.43 15.89 2.63
N ASP A 174 -27.99 14.83 1.95
CA ASP A 174 -27.99 13.45 2.47
C ASP A 174 -26.74 13.14 3.31
N GLY A 175 -25.84 14.11 3.48
CA GLY A 175 -24.63 14.00 4.28
C GLY A 175 -23.44 14.68 3.62
N PHE A 176 -22.69 15.47 4.40
CA PHE A 176 -21.51 16.18 3.92
C PHE A 176 -20.29 15.23 3.83
N PRO A 177 -19.69 15.01 2.64
CA PRO A 177 -18.61 14.05 2.43
C PRO A 177 -17.24 14.59 2.91
N SER A 178 -17.06 14.78 4.21
CA SER A 178 -15.84 15.36 4.79
C SER A 178 -14.57 14.52 4.58
N ASN A 179 -14.72 13.21 4.43
CA ASN A 179 -13.62 12.24 4.26
C ASN A 179 -13.71 11.45 2.96
N ASP A 180 -14.48 11.94 1.97
CA ASP A 180 -14.65 11.28 0.69
C ASP A 180 -14.42 12.30 -0.43
N SER A 181 -13.18 12.35 -0.90
CA SER A 181 -12.78 13.26 -1.99
C SER A 181 -13.61 13.04 -3.26
N VAL A 182 -13.94 11.80 -3.60
CA VAL A 182 -14.65 11.49 -4.85
C VAL A 182 -16.06 12.06 -4.80
N SER A 183 -16.80 11.78 -3.73
CA SER A 183 -18.16 12.29 -3.55
C SER A 183 -18.19 13.81 -3.46
N PHE A 184 -17.25 14.41 -2.74
CA PHE A 184 -17.15 15.87 -2.62
C PHE A 184 -16.90 16.56 -3.96
N TRP A 185 -15.83 16.20 -4.68
CA TRP A 185 -15.48 16.85 -5.94
C TRP A 185 -16.49 16.56 -7.06
N THR A 186 -17.12 15.38 -7.05
CA THR A 186 -18.21 15.06 -7.99
C THR A 186 -19.47 15.87 -7.70
N GLY A 187 -19.76 16.16 -6.43
CA GLY A 187 -20.84 17.05 -6.02
C GLY A 187 -20.61 18.47 -6.53
N ILE A 188 -19.44 19.04 -6.24
CA ILE A 188 -19.09 20.42 -6.65
C ILE A 188 -19.20 20.62 -8.16
N LYS A 189 -18.81 19.62 -8.97
CA LYS A 189 -18.89 19.71 -10.44
C LYS A 189 -20.33 19.91 -10.97
N LYS A 190 -21.35 19.61 -10.17
CA LYS A 190 -22.76 19.75 -10.56
C LYS A 190 -23.33 21.16 -10.32
N ILE A 191 -22.56 22.03 -9.66
CA ILE A 191 -22.85 23.45 -9.45
C ILE A 191 -22.26 24.25 -10.61
#